data_AF-A0A5D2B2D4-F1
#
_entry.id   AF-A0A5D2B2D4-F1
#
_cell.length_a   1.000
_cell.length_b   1.000
_cell.length_c   1.000
_cell.angle_alpha   90.00
_cell.angle_beta   90.00
_cell.angle_gamma   90.00
#
_symmetry.space_group_name_H-M   'P 1'
#
loop_
_entity.id
_entity.type
_entity.pdbx_description
1 polymer ?
#
loop_
_entity_poly.entity_id
_entity_poly.type
_entity_poly.pdbx_seq_one_letter_code
_entity_poly.pdbx_strand_id
1 'polypeptide(L)'
;MALKTLMLVCLLVAAMALIPPIAEAQLDGLISGLLGLIRIQGTVFCTVDGNIGVNGTATPVFPYALVQLQCGGNVVSSSTTNGSGIFSILLDPLQFLVPSLINNCNLAVKTPLSNCNTSLPSIGGLSSTLQVIGSTVAGLLNITNIIPTGFGFLRA
;
A
#
# COMPACT_ATOMS: atom_id res chain seq x y z
N MET A 1 25.05 -56.27 -11.35
CA MET A 1 25.32 -54.82 -11.44
C MET A 1 24.08 -53.97 -11.73
N ALA A 2 23.06 -54.48 -12.45
CA ALA A 2 21.86 -53.73 -12.85
C ALA A 2 20.97 -53.19 -11.69
N LEU A 3 20.82 -53.93 -10.59
CA LEU A 3 19.99 -53.49 -9.44
C LEU A 3 20.58 -52.26 -8.73
N LYS A 4 21.92 -52.19 -8.63
CA LYS A 4 22.63 -51.04 -8.07
C LYS A 4 22.47 -49.79 -8.94
N THR A 5 22.51 -49.96 -10.27
CA THR A 5 22.27 -48.86 -11.21
C THR A 5 20.83 -48.37 -11.17
N LEU A 6 19.85 -49.27 -11.03
CA LEU A 6 18.43 -48.92 -10.96
C LEU A 6 18.10 -48.13 -9.67
N MET A 7 18.68 -48.54 -8.53
CA MET A 7 18.56 -47.82 -7.26
C MET A 7 19.15 -46.41 -7.34
N LEU A 8 20.29 -46.24 -8.01
CA LEU A 8 20.95 -44.94 -8.17
C LEU A 8 20.10 -43.98 -9.02
N VAL A 9 19.49 -44.49 -10.09
CA VAL A 9 18.62 -43.70 -10.98
C VAL A 9 17.35 -43.24 -10.26
N CYS A 10 16.70 -44.10 -9.48
CA CYS A 10 15.53 -43.71 -8.69
C CYS A 10 15.86 -42.65 -7.62
N LEU A 11 17.04 -42.73 -6.99
CA LEU A 11 17.48 -41.75 -6.00
C LEU A 11 17.72 -40.37 -6.63
N LEU A 12 18.28 -40.33 -7.85
CA LEU A 12 18.53 -39.08 -8.58
C LEU A 12 17.23 -38.39 -9.01
N VAL A 13 16.23 -39.16 -9.46
CA VAL A 13 14.92 -38.59 -9.85
C VAL A 13 14.16 -38.06 -8.63
N ALA A 14 14.21 -38.75 -7.49
CA ALA A 14 13.59 -38.27 -6.25
C ALA A 14 14.26 -36.99 -5.72
N ALA A 15 15.58 -36.85 -5.90
CA ALA A 15 16.31 -35.64 -5.51
C ALA A 15 15.94 -34.43 -6.37
N MET A 16 15.66 -34.61 -7.67
CA MET A 16 15.26 -33.51 -8.56
C MET A 16 13.80 -33.06 -8.36
N ALA A 17 12.93 -33.93 -7.85
CA ALA A 17 11.54 -33.58 -7.52
C ALA A 17 11.39 -32.74 -6.24
N LEU A 18 12.46 -32.61 -5.45
CA LEU A 18 12.50 -31.81 -4.21
C LEU A 18 13.14 -30.43 -4.40
N ILE A 19 13.60 -30.11 -5.61
CA ILE A 19 14.14 -28.78 -5.91
C ILE A 19 12.94 -27.90 -6.26
N PRO A 20 12.55 -26.93 -5.41
CA PRO A 20 11.52 -25.97 -5.81
C PRO A 20 12.01 -25.27 -7.08
N PRO A 21 11.12 -24.97 -8.06
CA PRO A 21 11.50 -24.15 -9.18
C PRO A 21 12.11 -22.87 -8.63
N ILE A 22 13.35 -22.59 -9.00
CA ILE A 22 14.03 -21.34 -8.66
C ILE A 22 13.23 -20.29 -9.41
N ALA A 23 12.29 -19.68 -8.70
CA ALA A 23 11.37 -18.70 -9.25
C ALA A 23 12.19 -17.59 -9.91
N GLU A 24 11.77 -17.16 -11.10
CA GLU A 24 12.34 -16.05 -11.87
C GLU A 24 12.15 -14.67 -11.20
N ALA A 25 12.22 -14.61 -9.87
CA ALA A 25 11.96 -13.40 -9.10
C ALA A 25 13.17 -12.46 -9.00
N GLN A 26 14.38 -12.93 -9.32
CA GLN A 26 15.58 -12.11 -9.08
C GLN A 26 15.82 -11.05 -10.16
N LEU A 27 15.49 -11.32 -11.42
CA LEU A 27 15.67 -10.35 -12.49
C LEU A 27 14.53 -9.32 -12.52
N ASP A 28 13.28 -9.78 -12.37
CA ASP A 28 12.10 -8.90 -12.31
C ASP A 28 12.11 -8.04 -11.03
N GLY A 29 12.54 -8.60 -9.89
CA GLY A 29 12.72 -7.86 -8.64
C GLY A 29 13.83 -6.81 -8.66
N LEU A 30 14.92 -7.04 -9.41
CA LEU A 30 16.03 -6.08 -9.53
C LEU A 30 15.69 -4.91 -10.46
N ILE A 31 15.04 -5.19 -11.60
CA ILE A 31 14.61 -4.15 -12.55
C ILE A 31 13.44 -3.36 -11.94
N SER A 32 12.51 -4.04 -11.26
CA SER A 32 11.43 -3.37 -10.51
C SER A 32 11.94 -2.66 -9.25
N GLY A 33 13.16 -2.94 -8.77
CA GLY A 33 13.80 -2.16 -7.71
C GLY A 33 14.43 -0.87 -8.22
N LEU A 34 15.10 -0.91 -9.38
CA LEU A 34 15.79 0.25 -9.94
C LEU A 34 14.87 1.23 -10.70
N LEU A 35 13.82 0.70 -11.32
CA LEU A 35 12.85 1.45 -12.12
C LEU A 35 11.42 1.34 -11.55
N GLY A 36 11.28 0.88 -10.31
CA GLY A 36 9.98 0.82 -9.66
C GLY A 36 9.65 2.05 -8.84
N LEU A 37 8.36 2.31 -8.69
CA LEU A 37 7.82 3.25 -7.72
C LEU A 37 6.64 2.61 -7.01
N ILE A 38 6.44 2.97 -5.75
CA ILE A 38 5.21 2.65 -5.05
C ILE A 38 4.42 3.94 -4.90
N ARG A 39 3.19 3.96 -5.41
CA ARG A 39 2.28 5.09 -5.29
C ARG A 39 1.14 4.72 -4.36
N ILE A 40 1.02 5.44 -3.26
CA ILE A 40 -0.14 5.39 -2.38
C ILE A 40 -0.98 6.64 -2.66
N GLN A 41 -2.22 6.45 -3.12
CA GLN A 41 -3.10 7.57 -3.44
C GLN A 41 -4.52 7.31 -2.96
N GLY A 42 -5.26 8.38 -2.71
CA GLY A 42 -6.65 8.30 -2.31
C GLY A 42 -7.29 9.67 -2.23
N THR A 43 -8.59 9.68 -1.95
CA THR A 43 -9.35 10.90 -1.67
C THR A 43 -9.86 10.84 -0.24
N VAL A 44 -9.74 11.94 0.49
CA VAL A 44 -10.32 12.09 1.82
C VAL A 44 -11.56 12.97 1.70
N PHE A 45 -12.66 12.52 2.27
CA PHE A 45 -13.92 13.26 2.29
C PHE A 45 -14.14 13.95 3.64
N CYS A 46 -14.87 15.06 3.63
CA CYS A 46 -15.22 15.81 4.83
C CYS A 46 -16.45 15.19 5.51
N THR A 47 -16.24 13.98 6.04
CA THR A 47 -17.23 13.18 6.76
C THR A 47 -16.59 12.64 8.03
N VAL A 48 -17.40 12.13 8.97
CA VAL A 48 -16.90 11.61 10.25
C VAL A 48 -15.90 10.47 10.05
N ASP A 49 -16.11 9.66 9.02
CA ASP A 49 -15.31 8.50 8.68
C ASP A 49 -14.37 8.75 7.50
N GLY A 50 -14.36 9.94 6.90
CA GLY A 50 -13.44 10.29 5.82
C GLY A 50 -13.75 9.66 4.46
N ASN A 51 -14.88 8.95 4.34
CA ASN A 51 -15.30 8.24 3.13
C ASN A 51 -16.40 8.99 2.37
N ILE A 52 -16.63 8.57 1.13
CA ILE A 52 -17.76 9.05 0.33
C ILE A 52 -19.08 8.74 1.06
N GLY A 53 -19.99 9.70 1.06
CA GLY A 53 -21.31 9.56 1.65
C GLY A 53 -22.14 8.46 1.01
N VAL A 54 -23.17 8.03 1.74
CA VAL A 54 -24.08 6.98 1.30
C VAL A 54 -24.63 7.27 -0.10
N ASN A 55 -24.75 6.22 -0.91
CA ASN A 55 -25.29 6.25 -2.28
C ASN A 55 -24.55 7.16 -3.28
N GLY A 56 -23.25 7.44 -3.06
CA GLY A 56 -22.45 8.21 -4.02
C GLY A 56 -22.90 9.66 -4.17
N THR A 57 -23.54 10.20 -3.13
CA THR A 57 -23.91 11.61 -3.06
C THR A 57 -22.68 12.51 -3.23
N ALA A 58 -22.87 13.72 -3.75
CA ALA A 58 -21.82 14.73 -3.88
C ALA A 58 -21.29 15.11 -2.48
N THR A 59 -20.36 14.30 -2.00
CA THR A 59 -19.82 14.38 -0.65
C THR A 59 -18.71 15.41 -0.65
N PRO A 60 -18.75 16.43 0.23
CA PRO A 60 -17.69 17.42 0.30
C PRO A 60 -16.34 16.74 0.53
N VAL A 61 -15.32 17.16 -0.19
CA VAL A 61 -13.95 16.68 -0.01
C VAL A 61 -13.29 17.33 1.20
N PHE A 62 -12.23 16.74 1.74
CA PHE A 62 -11.42 17.34 2.80
C PHE A 62 -10.11 17.90 2.20
N PRO A 63 -10.09 19.18 1.78
CA PRO A 63 -8.90 19.78 1.18
C PRO A 63 -7.86 20.17 2.23
N TYR A 64 -6.59 20.22 1.83
CA TYR A 64 -5.46 20.69 2.64
C TYR A 64 -5.27 19.93 3.97
N ALA A 65 -5.69 18.68 4.01
CA ALA A 65 -5.54 17.79 5.15
C ALA A 65 -4.18 17.09 5.12
N LEU A 66 -3.50 17.04 6.26
CA LEU A 66 -2.22 16.34 6.43
C LEU A 66 -2.50 14.84 6.55
N VAL A 67 -2.01 14.08 5.58
CA VAL A 67 -2.05 12.62 5.52
C VAL A 67 -0.65 12.09 5.80
N GLN A 68 -0.53 11.24 6.82
CA GLN A 68 0.73 10.61 7.20
C GLN A 68 0.65 9.12 6.91
N LEU A 69 1.68 8.57 6.28
CA LEU A 69 1.93 7.14 6.26
C LEU A 69 2.71 6.79 7.52
N GLN A 70 2.12 5.97 8.38
CA GLN A 70 2.75 5.54 9.62
C GLN A 70 3.01 4.04 9.58
N CYS A 71 4.25 3.63 9.82
CA CYS A 71 4.67 2.23 9.85
C CYS A 71 5.28 1.93 11.21
N GLY A 72 4.81 0.87 11.89
CA GLY A 72 5.32 0.52 13.23
C GLY A 72 5.21 1.66 14.25
N GLY A 73 4.20 2.53 14.12
CA GLY A 73 3.98 3.69 14.99
C GLY A 73 4.77 4.96 14.63
N ASN A 74 5.65 4.91 13.63
CA ASN A 74 6.45 6.06 13.20
C ASN A 74 5.96 6.61 11.87
N VAL A 75 5.99 7.94 11.71
CA VAL A 75 5.71 8.59 10.43
C VAL A 75 6.88 8.34 9.48
N VAL A 76 6.64 7.62 8.39
CA VAL A 76 7.67 7.32 7.37
C VAL A 76 7.56 8.20 6.13
N SER A 77 6.37 8.76 5.88
CA SER A 77 6.14 9.73 4.80
C SER A 77 4.87 10.52 5.09
N SER A 78 4.72 11.68 4.44
CA SER A 78 3.54 12.51 4.56
C SER A 78 3.22 13.22 3.26
N SER A 79 1.94 13.56 3.09
CA SER A 79 1.43 14.33 1.96
C SER A 79 0.25 15.17 2.45
N THR A 80 -0.11 16.19 1.67
CA THR A 80 -1.25 17.05 1.96
C THR A 80 -2.28 16.87 0.85
N THR A 81 -3.55 16.73 1.20
CA THR A 81 -4.59 16.68 0.18
C THR A 81 -4.66 17.99 -0.59
N ASN A 82 -4.88 17.91 -1.91
CA ASN A 82 -5.07 19.09 -2.75
C ASN A 82 -6.51 19.67 -2.59
N GLY A 83 -6.85 20.67 -3.39
CA GLY A 83 -8.20 21.29 -3.38
C GLY A 83 -9.35 20.33 -3.72
N SER A 84 -9.06 19.16 -4.30
CA SER A 84 -10.01 18.09 -4.58
C SER A 84 -10.00 16.98 -3.52
N GLY A 85 -9.30 17.17 -2.39
CA GLY A 85 -9.18 16.16 -1.33
C GLY A 85 -8.27 14.97 -1.67
N ILE A 86 -7.55 15.02 -2.79
CA ILE A 86 -6.69 13.94 -3.26
C ILE A 86 -5.31 14.07 -2.64
N PHE A 87 -4.78 12.98 -2.09
CA PHE A 87 -3.37 12.86 -1.70
C PHE A 87 -2.65 11.84 -2.57
N SER A 88 -1.33 12.01 -2.68
CA SER A 88 -0.43 11.04 -3.30
C SER A 88 0.88 11.01 -2.52
N ILE A 89 1.34 9.81 -2.19
CA ILE A 89 2.64 9.52 -1.56
C ILE A 89 3.40 8.61 -2.52
N LEU A 90 4.64 8.98 -2.82
CA LEU A 90 5.55 8.17 -3.63
C LEU A 90 6.64 7.60 -2.73
N LEU A 91 6.89 6.31 -2.84
CA LEU A 91 7.92 5.60 -2.09
C LEU A 91 8.85 4.86 -3.04
N ASP A 92 10.09 4.74 -2.61
CA ASP A 92 11.15 3.98 -3.27
C ASP A 92 11.04 2.50 -2.88
N PRO A 93 10.84 1.57 -3.84
CA PRO A 93 10.74 0.14 -3.56
C PRO A 93 12.05 -0.49 -3.05
N LEU A 94 13.21 0.20 -3.15
CA LEU A 94 14.45 -0.24 -2.51
C LEU A 94 14.44 -0.02 -0.99
N GLN A 95 13.62 0.92 -0.50
CA GLN A 95 13.50 1.25 0.92
C GLN A 95 12.24 0.66 1.54
N PHE A 96 11.16 0.53 0.76
CA PHE A 96 9.87 0.07 1.24
C PHE A 96 9.41 -1.18 0.49
N LEU A 97 9.16 -2.25 1.23
CA LEU A 97 8.60 -3.47 0.68
C LEU A 97 7.07 -3.42 0.73
N VAL A 98 6.40 -3.72 -0.38
CA VAL A 98 4.94 -3.74 -0.48
C VAL A 98 4.28 -4.60 0.61
N PRO A 99 4.74 -5.85 0.90
CA PRO A 99 4.15 -6.63 1.99
C PRO A 99 4.24 -5.95 3.36
N SER A 100 5.34 -5.23 3.64
CA SER A 100 5.50 -4.48 4.88
C SER A 100 4.54 -3.29 4.95
N LEU A 101 4.31 -2.60 3.82
CA LEU A 101 3.36 -1.50 3.74
C LEU A 101 1.92 -1.97 4.05
N ILE A 102 1.52 -3.13 3.51
CA ILE A 102 0.15 -3.64 3.71
C ILE A 102 -0.08 -4.13 5.14
N ASN A 103 0.92 -4.75 5.77
CA ASN A 103 0.74 -5.42 7.07
C ASN A 103 1.12 -4.56 8.27
N ASN A 104 2.06 -3.62 8.12
CA ASN A 104 2.64 -2.89 9.25
C ASN A 104 2.42 -1.38 9.20
N CYS A 105 1.70 -0.88 8.19
CA CYS A 105 1.47 0.55 8.02
C CYS A 105 -0.01 0.90 7.92
N ASN A 106 -0.33 2.14 8.31
CA ASN A 106 -1.63 2.75 8.13
C ASN A 106 -1.46 4.19 7.62
N LEU A 107 -2.52 4.71 7.01
CA LEU A 107 -2.64 6.13 6.71
C LEU A 107 -3.37 6.79 7.87
N ALA A 108 -2.83 7.90 8.37
CA ALA A 108 -3.45 8.71 9.40
C ALA A 108 -3.66 10.14 8.90
N VAL A 109 -4.90 10.63 8.97
CA VAL A 109 -5.21 12.05 8.73
C VAL A 109 -5.17 12.77 10.06
N LYS A 110 -4.24 13.72 10.22
CA LYS A 110 -4.00 14.44 11.47
C LYS A 110 -4.65 15.81 11.55
N THR A 111 -5.09 16.36 10.42
CA THR A 111 -5.85 17.62 10.42
C THR A 111 -7.22 17.38 11.08
N PRO A 112 -7.63 18.21 12.07
CA PRO A 112 -8.95 18.11 12.68
C PRO A 112 -10.07 18.18 11.65
N LEU A 113 -11.07 17.30 11.75
CA LEU A 113 -12.22 17.28 10.83
C LEU A 113 -13.04 18.57 10.91
N SER A 114 -13.03 19.23 12.07
CA SER A 114 -13.67 20.55 12.24
C SER A 114 -13.13 21.63 11.32
N ASN A 115 -11.92 21.47 10.75
CA ASN A 115 -11.35 22.39 9.76
C ASN A 115 -12.10 22.37 8.43
N CYS A 116 -12.76 21.26 8.07
CA CYS A 116 -13.54 21.17 6.84
C CYS A 116 -15.05 21.36 7.09
N ASN A 117 -15.55 20.92 8.24
CA ASN A 117 -16.92 21.16 8.68
C ASN A 117 -16.96 21.27 10.20
N THR A 118 -17.34 22.43 10.71
CA THR A 118 -17.34 22.76 12.15
C THR A 118 -18.27 21.88 13.00
N SER A 119 -19.18 21.12 12.39
CA SER A 119 -20.03 20.14 13.07
C SER A 119 -19.32 18.79 13.32
N LEU A 120 -18.15 18.58 12.73
CA LEU A 120 -17.35 17.35 12.91
C LEU A 120 -16.39 17.46 14.10
N PRO A 121 -15.88 16.33 14.63
CA PRO A 121 -14.98 16.33 15.78
C PRO A 121 -13.68 17.14 15.55
N SER A 122 -13.33 17.97 16.54
CA SER A 122 -12.05 18.70 16.58
C SER A 122 -10.89 17.88 17.17
N ILE A 123 -11.20 16.75 17.80
CA ILE A 123 -10.23 15.88 18.48
C ILE A 123 -10.38 14.47 17.91
N GLY A 124 -9.26 13.80 17.68
CA GLY A 124 -9.19 12.50 17.03
C GLY A 124 -8.51 12.58 15.67
N GLY A 125 -8.72 11.57 14.83
CA GLY A 125 -8.21 11.55 13.47
C GLY A 125 -8.84 10.43 12.64
N LEU A 126 -8.50 10.39 11.36
CA LEU A 126 -8.91 9.28 10.48
C LEU A 126 -7.75 8.30 10.33
N SER A 127 -8.05 7.01 10.26
CA SER A 127 -7.07 5.96 9.97
C SER A 127 -7.58 4.99 8.92
N SER A 128 -6.72 4.54 8.02
CA SER A 128 -7.03 3.51 7.03
C SER A 128 -5.90 2.50 6.91
N THR A 129 -6.25 1.23 6.73
CA THR A 129 -5.29 0.23 6.24
C THR A 129 -5.08 0.40 4.74
N LEU A 130 -4.08 -0.30 4.20
CA LEU A 130 -3.68 -0.20 2.80
C LEU A 130 -4.05 -1.48 2.05
N GLN A 131 -4.35 -1.34 0.77
CA GLN A 131 -4.52 -2.45 -0.16
C GLN A 131 -3.87 -2.16 -1.50
N VAL A 132 -3.28 -3.19 -2.11
CA VAL A 132 -2.74 -3.11 -3.48
C VAL A 132 -3.90 -3.27 -4.46
N ILE A 133 -3.97 -2.41 -5.47
CA ILE A 133 -4.96 -2.51 -6.56
C ILE A 133 -4.37 -2.99 -7.88
N GLY A 134 -3.03 -3.03 -7.97
CA GLY A 134 -2.29 -3.49 -9.14
C GLY A 134 -1.12 -2.59 -9.47
N SER A 135 -0.55 -2.78 -10.65
CA SER A 135 0.60 -2.00 -11.12
C SER A 135 0.29 -1.34 -12.46
N THR A 136 0.87 -0.17 -12.69
CA THR A 136 0.77 0.58 -13.94
C THR A 136 2.16 0.87 -14.48
N VAL A 137 2.34 0.76 -15.79
CA VAL A 137 3.61 1.09 -16.45
C VAL A 137 3.54 2.51 -17.00
N ALA A 138 4.53 3.33 -16.63
CA ALA A 138 4.68 4.70 -17.12
C ALA A 138 6.07 4.87 -17.75
N GLY A 139 6.15 4.65 -19.07
CA GLY A 139 7.43 4.57 -19.77
C GLY A 139 8.22 3.36 -19.31
N LEU A 140 9.42 3.58 -18.75
CA LEU A 140 10.24 2.51 -18.16
C LEU A 140 9.89 2.23 -16.69
N LEU A 141 9.03 3.05 -16.08
CA LEU A 141 8.71 2.92 -14.65
C LEU A 141 7.60 1.91 -14.41
N ASN A 142 7.81 0.99 -13.49
CA ASN A 142 6.78 0.09 -12.97
C ASN A 142 6.23 0.64 -11.65
N ILE A 143 4.99 1.12 -11.66
CA ILE A 143 4.38 1.78 -10.50
C ILE A 143 3.39 0.82 -9.83
N THR A 144 3.71 0.35 -8.62
CA THR A 144 2.74 -0.38 -7.78
C THR A 144 1.77 0.61 -7.15
N ASN A 145 0.48 0.45 -7.41
CA ASN A 145 -0.57 1.33 -6.91
C ASN A 145 -1.25 0.73 -5.69
N ILE A 146 -1.31 1.53 -4.63
CA ILE A 146 -1.89 1.21 -3.34
C ILE A 146 -2.92 2.28 -3.00
N ILE A 147 -4.03 1.86 -2.41
CA ILE A 147 -5.10 2.75 -1.95
C ILE A 147 -5.45 2.47 -0.48
N PRO A 148 -6.08 3.44 0.21
CA PRO A 148 -6.78 3.15 1.45
C PRO A 148 -7.91 2.13 1.21
N THR A 149 -8.10 1.20 2.15
CA THR A 149 -9.25 0.29 2.20
C THR A 149 -10.54 0.99 2.64
N GLY A 150 -10.40 2.12 3.33
CA GLY A 150 -11.48 2.91 3.88
C GLY A 150 -11.01 3.58 5.16
N PHE A 151 -11.39 4.84 5.36
CA PHE A 151 -11.05 5.57 6.57
C PHE A 151 -12.02 5.23 7.70
N GLY A 152 -11.50 5.17 8.92
CA GLY A 152 -12.25 5.01 10.15
C GLY A 152 -11.85 6.10 11.14
N PHE A 153 -12.81 6.59 11.90
CA PHE A 153 -12.56 7.59 12.94
C PHE A 153 -11.90 6.94 14.16
N LEU A 154 -10.77 7.50 14.59
CA LEU A 154 -10.11 7.17 15.84
C LEU A 154 -10.35 8.29 16.85
N ARG A 155 -10.94 7.95 18.00
CA ARG A 155 -10.97 8.87 19.15
C ARG A 155 -9.57 8.98 19.74
N ALA A 156 -9.20 10.20 20.15
CA ALA A 156 -8.01 10.44 20.95
C ALA A 156 -8.22 10.01 22.40
#